data_AF-A0A9U8E2F8-F1
#
_entry.id   AF-A0A9U8E2F8-F1
#
_cell.length_a   1.000
_cell.length_b   1.000
_cell.length_c   1.000
_cell.angle_alpha   90.00
_cell.angle_beta   90.00
_cell.angle_gamma   90.00
#
_symmetry.space_group_name_H-M   'P 1'
#
loop_
_entity.id
_entity.type
_entity.pdbx_description
1 polymer ?
#
loop_
_entity_poly.entity_id
_entity_poly.type
_entity_poly.pdbx_seq_one_letter_code
_entity_poly.pdbx_strand_id
1 'polypeptide(L)'
;MYRSGRLFQLMPRLLDDMSSQMASMLRLSEELNRLSDFRFTPRHLRQSIADGEPEIHNTDKEFNINLELPDFKPEDVKITSDNNRITINAKREEKLENNGYVCSEITRTYSLPEDVDPKTIVSAMNRNGILKIVSQKKDVPQETPIPIDFKSQTQT
;
A
#
# COMPACT_ATOMS: atom_id res chain seq x y z
N MET A 1 -36.74 68.63 12.86
CA MET A 1 -37.93 68.01 12.24
C MET A 1 -37.46 66.94 11.26
N TYR A 2 -38.07 65.76 11.29
CA TYR A 2 -37.72 64.52 10.56
C TYR A 2 -37.85 64.60 9.03
N ARG A 3 -37.04 63.77 8.31
CA ARG A 3 -37.45 62.58 7.51
C ARG A 3 -36.22 62.00 6.75
N SER A 4 -35.73 60.80 7.11
CA SER A 4 -35.92 59.47 6.44
C SER A 4 -35.43 59.40 4.98
N GLY A 5 -34.59 58.46 4.51
CA GLY A 5 -34.04 57.25 5.13
C GLY A 5 -33.13 56.41 4.19
N ARG A 6 -32.59 55.35 4.80
CA ARG A 6 -32.08 54.07 4.25
C ARG A 6 -31.14 54.10 3.03
N LEU A 7 -29.84 53.98 3.31
CA LEU A 7 -28.80 53.55 2.36
C LEU A 7 -27.76 52.60 3.02
N PHE A 8 -28.23 51.71 3.89
CA PHE A 8 -27.41 50.64 4.49
C PHE A 8 -28.21 49.34 4.62
N GLN A 9 -28.60 48.80 3.47
CA GLN A 9 -29.07 47.42 3.32
C GLN A 9 -28.66 47.03 1.91
N LEU A 10 -27.56 46.28 1.75
CA LEU A 10 -27.21 45.42 0.60
C LEU A 10 -25.68 45.24 0.61
N MET A 11 -25.19 44.39 1.53
CA MET A 11 -23.93 43.63 1.46
C MET A 11 -23.69 42.69 2.68
N PRO A 12 -24.69 42.13 3.40
CA PRO A 12 -24.42 40.94 4.23
C PRO A 12 -24.53 39.63 3.44
N ARG A 13 -25.32 39.61 2.36
CA ARG A 13 -25.74 38.35 1.72
C ARG A 13 -24.69 37.73 0.79
N LEU A 14 -23.67 38.48 0.36
CA LEU A 14 -22.67 37.95 -0.56
C LEU A 14 -21.62 37.09 0.17
N LEU A 15 -21.23 37.44 1.41
CA LEU A 15 -20.33 36.58 2.20
C LEU A 15 -21.06 35.34 2.72
N ASP A 16 -22.34 35.46 3.08
CA ASP A 16 -23.15 34.32 3.49
C ASP A 16 -23.38 33.34 2.31
N ASP A 17 -23.66 33.85 1.11
CA ASP A 17 -23.77 33.00 -0.10
C ASP A 17 -22.44 32.34 -0.47
N MET A 18 -21.31 33.05 -0.36
CA MET A 18 -19.99 32.47 -0.64
C MET A 18 -19.56 31.44 0.40
N SER A 19 -19.93 31.61 1.67
CA SER A 19 -19.68 30.60 2.72
C SER A 19 -20.54 29.36 2.53
N SER A 20 -21.79 29.54 2.12
CA SER A 20 -22.71 28.44 1.75
C SER A 20 -22.24 27.70 0.50
N GLN A 21 -21.74 28.44 -0.51
CA GLN A 21 -21.12 27.85 -1.70
C GLN A 21 -19.80 27.15 -1.39
N MET A 22 -18.96 27.67 -0.48
CA MET A 22 -17.75 26.97 -0.01
C MET A 22 -18.09 25.72 0.81
N ALA A 23 -19.11 25.77 1.68
CA ALA A 23 -19.58 24.59 2.40
C ALA A 23 -20.18 23.53 1.45
N SER A 24 -20.84 23.97 0.38
CA SER A 24 -21.33 23.11 -0.70
C SER A 24 -20.17 22.57 -1.54
N MET A 25 -19.13 23.35 -1.80
CA MET A 25 -17.92 22.94 -2.52
C MET A 25 -17.08 21.95 -1.69
N LEU A 26 -16.99 22.15 -0.37
CA LEU A 26 -16.34 21.22 0.56
C LEU A 26 -17.13 19.91 0.64
N ARG A 27 -18.46 19.97 0.72
CA ARG A 27 -19.34 18.79 0.64
C ARG A 27 -19.25 18.09 -0.70
N LEU A 28 -19.11 18.82 -1.80
CA LEU A 28 -18.88 18.27 -3.15
C LEU A 28 -17.48 17.69 -3.30
N SER A 29 -16.46 18.25 -2.65
CA SER A 29 -15.11 17.67 -2.62
C SER A 29 -15.07 16.40 -1.76
N GLU A 30 -15.86 16.36 -0.69
CA GLU A 30 -16.06 15.20 0.17
C GLU A 30 -16.95 14.15 -0.51
N GLU A 31 -17.92 14.56 -1.33
CA GLU A 31 -18.67 13.70 -2.25
C GLU A 31 -17.81 13.22 -3.41
N LEU A 32 -16.89 14.00 -3.97
CA LEU A 32 -15.95 13.54 -5.00
C LEU A 32 -14.97 12.50 -4.44
N ASN A 33 -14.54 12.66 -3.18
CA ASN A 33 -13.82 11.62 -2.43
C ASN A 33 -14.70 10.41 -2.05
N ARG A 34 -16.03 10.53 -2.07
CA ARG A 34 -16.98 9.41 -1.91
C ARG A 34 -17.45 8.83 -3.26
N LEU A 35 -17.31 9.58 -4.35
CA LEU A 35 -17.66 9.24 -5.73
C LEU A 35 -16.45 8.65 -6.48
N SER A 36 -15.26 8.65 -5.86
CA SER A 36 -14.12 7.84 -6.26
C SER A 36 -14.32 6.33 -6.02
N ASP A 37 -15.55 5.88 -5.78
CA ASP A 37 -15.92 4.47 -5.78
C ASP A 37 -16.87 4.14 -6.94
N PHE A 38 -16.28 4.26 -8.13
CA PHE A 38 -16.42 3.35 -9.25
C PHE A 38 -17.28 2.11 -8.95
N ARG A 39 -18.54 2.13 -9.40
CA ARG A 39 -19.46 0.98 -9.39
C ARG A 39 -18.98 -0.25 -10.20
N PHE A 40 -17.73 -0.25 -10.66
CA PHE A 40 -17.09 -1.30 -11.44
C PHE A 40 -15.67 -1.65 -10.96
N THR A 41 -15.13 -1.08 -9.87
CA THR A 41 -13.83 -1.52 -9.33
C THR A 41 -14.00 -2.74 -8.43
N PRO A 42 -13.32 -3.87 -8.72
CA PRO A 42 -13.30 -5.04 -7.83
C PRO A 42 -12.91 -4.64 -6.40
N ARG A 43 -13.56 -5.23 -5.38
CA ARG A 43 -13.29 -4.95 -3.94
C ARG A 43 -11.81 -4.98 -3.56
N HIS A 44 -11.02 -5.75 -4.30
CA HIS A 44 -9.59 -5.97 -4.09
C HIS A 44 -8.76 -4.71 -4.40
N LEU A 45 -9.24 -3.84 -5.29
CA LEU A 45 -8.57 -2.58 -5.67
C LEU A 45 -8.96 -1.41 -4.75
N ARG A 46 -10.15 -1.47 -4.13
CA ARG A 46 -10.62 -0.41 -3.21
C ARG A 46 -9.81 -0.35 -1.91
N GLN A 47 -9.30 -1.49 -1.45
CA GLN A 47 -8.39 -1.57 -0.32
C GLN A 47 -6.97 -1.13 -0.71
N SER A 48 -6.51 -1.31 -1.96
CA SER A 48 -5.15 -0.90 -2.40
C SER A 48 -4.91 0.60 -2.31
N ILE A 49 -5.93 1.40 -2.60
CA ILE A 49 -5.83 2.86 -2.65
C ILE A 49 -5.73 3.49 -1.25
N ALA A 50 -6.38 2.89 -0.23
CA ALA A 50 -6.43 3.43 1.12
C ALA A 50 -5.16 3.17 1.94
N ASP A 51 -4.50 2.02 1.73
CA ASP A 51 -3.34 1.59 2.54
C ASP A 51 -1.99 1.75 1.82
N GLY A 52 -1.93 2.61 0.80
CA GLY A 52 -0.75 2.84 -0.03
C GLY A 52 -0.51 1.75 -1.08
N GLU A 53 -0.08 2.17 -2.27
CA GLU A 53 0.38 1.25 -3.31
C GLU A 53 1.80 0.76 -2.97
N PRO A 54 2.05 -0.56 -3.00
CA PRO A 54 3.37 -1.11 -2.73
C PRO A 54 4.31 -0.86 -3.91
N GLU A 55 5.56 -0.56 -3.61
CA GLU A 55 6.62 -0.53 -4.61
C GLU A 55 7.29 -1.91 -4.67
N ILE A 56 7.15 -2.62 -5.79
CA ILE A 56 7.69 -3.97 -5.98
C ILE A 56 8.81 -3.93 -7.01
N HIS A 57 9.98 -4.43 -6.64
CA HIS A 57 11.13 -4.59 -7.54
C HIS A 57 11.46 -6.06 -7.69
N ASN A 58 11.48 -6.54 -8.93
CA ASN A 58 11.84 -7.91 -9.26
C ASN A 58 12.99 -7.89 -10.26
N THR A 59 14.18 -8.27 -9.82
CA THR A 59 15.40 -8.33 -10.65
C THR A 59 15.89 -9.77 -10.76
N ASP A 60 16.92 -10.01 -11.57
CA ASP A 60 17.53 -11.34 -11.70
C ASP A 60 18.21 -11.85 -10.42
N LYS A 61 18.49 -10.96 -9.46
CA LYS A 61 19.21 -11.30 -8.22
C LYS A 61 18.34 -11.24 -6.98
N GLU A 62 17.41 -10.28 -6.93
CA GLU A 62 16.62 -10.01 -5.73
C GLU A 62 15.18 -9.65 -6.07
N PHE A 63 14.30 -9.93 -5.11
CA PHE A 63 12.91 -9.52 -5.10
C PHE A 63 12.62 -8.71 -3.83
N ASN A 64 12.11 -7.49 -4.02
CA ASN A 64 11.88 -6.50 -2.97
C ASN A 64 10.44 -5.98 -2.98
N ILE A 65 9.90 -5.72 -1.79
CA ILE A 65 8.61 -5.05 -1.58
C ILE A 65 8.84 -3.90 -0.58
N ASN A 66 8.46 -2.68 -0.94
CA ASN A 66 8.33 -1.56 0.00
C ASN A 66 6.84 -1.22 0.17
N LEU A 67 6.38 -1.14 1.41
CA LEU A 67 5.01 -0.81 1.76
C LEU A 67 4.99 0.25 2.86
N GLU A 68 4.21 1.30 2.66
CA GLU A 68 4.01 2.36 3.66
C GLU A 68 2.93 1.95 4.67
N LEU A 69 3.29 1.93 5.95
CA LEU A 69 2.43 1.61 7.09
C LEU A 69 2.64 2.67 8.20
N PRO A 70 2.35 3.96 7.94
CA PRO A 70 2.69 5.06 8.84
C PRO A 70 2.04 4.95 10.23
N ASP A 71 0.88 4.31 10.32
CA ASP A 71 0.12 4.13 11.56
C ASP A 71 0.53 2.88 12.36
N PHE A 72 1.52 2.11 11.91
CA PHE A 72 1.88 0.83 12.54
C PHE A 72 3.30 0.85 13.06
N LYS A 73 3.51 0.22 14.22
CA LYS A 73 4.84 -0.08 14.74
C LYS A 73 5.29 -1.46 14.28
N PRO A 74 6.60 -1.78 14.34
CA PRO A 74 7.09 -3.10 13.99
C PRO A 74 6.44 -4.24 14.78
N GLU A 75 6.05 -3.99 16.03
CA GLU A 75 5.36 -4.94 16.92
C GLU A 75 3.91 -5.25 16.51
N ASP A 76 3.29 -4.35 15.74
CA ASP A 76 1.92 -4.50 15.23
C ASP A 76 1.88 -5.35 13.94
N VAL A 77 3.05 -5.65 13.35
CA VAL A 77 3.18 -6.26 12.02
C VAL A 77 3.67 -7.71 12.11
N LYS A 78 2.95 -8.59 11.40
CA LYS A 78 3.29 -9.99 11.22
C LYS A 78 3.41 -10.33 9.74
N ILE A 79 4.53 -10.94 9.37
CA ILE A 79 4.80 -11.39 8.01
C ILE A 79 4.86 -12.91 7.99
N THR A 80 4.16 -13.52 7.04
CA THR A 80 4.19 -14.96 6.80
C THR A 80 4.50 -15.24 5.33
N SER A 81 5.20 -16.34 5.06
CA SER A 81 5.46 -16.82 3.71
C SER A 81 4.96 -18.25 3.58
N ASP A 82 4.02 -18.48 2.67
CA ASP A 82 3.44 -19.80 2.39
C ASP A 82 2.96 -19.86 0.93
N ASN A 83 3.00 -21.04 0.30
CA ASN A 83 2.41 -21.30 -1.01
C ASN A 83 2.76 -20.24 -2.10
N ASN A 84 4.05 -19.88 -2.22
CA ASN A 84 4.52 -18.85 -3.15
C ASN A 84 3.84 -17.49 -2.93
N ARG A 85 3.54 -17.14 -1.68
CA ARG A 85 2.96 -15.86 -1.29
C ARG A 85 3.61 -15.34 -0.03
N ILE A 86 3.73 -14.03 0.07
CA ILE A 86 4.01 -13.32 1.31
C ILE A 86 2.73 -12.62 1.73
N THR A 87 2.33 -12.83 2.97
CA THR A 87 1.20 -12.14 3.60
C THR A 87 1.70 -11.25 4.72
N ILE A 88 1.32 -9.98 4.67
CA ILE A 88 1.59 -8.96 5.66
C ILE A 88 0.28 -8.69 6.39
N ASN A 89 0.25 -8.90 7.69
CA ASN A 89 -0.86 -8.53 8.57
C ASN A 89 -0.37 -7.48 9.55
N ALA A 90 -0.97 -6.30 9.53
CA ALA A 90 -0.69 -5.22 10.46
C ALA A 90 -1.95 -4.91 11.25
N LYS A 91 -1.89 -4.95 12.58
CA LYS A 91 -3.04 -4.67 13.43
C LYS A 91 -2.64 -3.86 14.64
N ARG A 92 -3.27 -2.70 14.82
CA ARG A 92 -3.04 -1.79 15.95
C ARG A 92 -4.36 -1.45 16.61
N GLU A 93 -4.35 -1.46 17.94
CA GLU A 93 -5.45 -0.97 18.77
C GLU A 93 -4.88 0.03 19.78
N GLU A 94 -5.35 1.27 19.72
CA GLU A 94 -4.92 2.35 20.62
C GLU A 94 -6.08 2.85 21.47
N LYS A 95 -5.86 2.85 22.79
CA LYS A 95 -6.80 3.45 23.74
C LYS A 95 -6.66 4.97 23.72
N LEU A 96 -7.78 5.65 23.52
CA LEU A 96 -7.89 7.09 23.65
C LEU A 96 -8.16 7.47 25.11
N GLU A 97 -7.75 8.66 25.51
CA GLU A 97 -7.94 9.19 26.87
C GLU A 97 -9.42 9.24 27.32
N ASN A 98 -10.35 9.30 26.36
CA ASN A 98 -11.78 9.49 26.59
C ASN A 98 -12.57 8.17 26.65
N ASN A 99 -11.95 7.04 27.02
CA ASN A 99 -12.53 5.69 26.95
C ASN A 99 -12.89 5.22 25.52
N GLY A 100 -12.32 5.83 24.48
CA GLY A 100 -12.45 5.39 23.09
C GLY A 100 -11.32 4.46 22.66
N TYR A 101 -11.49 3.78 21.53
CA TYR A 101 -10.45 2.96 20.89
C TYR A 101 -10.35 3.32 19.41
N VAL A 102 -9.11 3.37 18.89
CA VAL A 102 -8.83 3.37 17.45
C VAL A 102 -8.28 2.01 17.09
N CYS A 103 -8.93 1.33 16.15
CA CYS A 103 -8.47 0.04 15.63
C CYS A 103 -8.20 0.18 14.14
N SER A 104 -6.97 -0.16 13.73
CA SER A 104 -6.53 -0.17 12.34
C SER A 104 -6.00 -1.55 12.01
N GLU A 105 -6.46 -2.13 10.90
CA GLU A 105 -6.06 -3.47 10.45
C GLU A 105 -5.88 -3.49 8.94
N ILE A 106 -4.73 -4.01 8.48
CA ILE A 106 -4.39 -4.16 7.06
C ILE A 106 -3.89 -5.59 6.84
N THR A 107 -4.39 -6.21 5.77
CA THR A 107 -3.85 -7.46 5.25
C THR A 107 -3.49 -7.30 3.77
N ARG A 108 -2.23 -7.55 3.43
CA ARG A 108 -1.72 -7.56 2.05
C ARG A 108 -1.11 -8.91 1.72
N THR A 109 -1.40 -9.41 0.53
CA THR A 109 -0.79 -10.64 0.04
C THR A 109 -0.17 -10.39 -1.33
N TYR A 110 1.09 -10.77 -1.46
CA TYR A 110 1.88 -10.66 -2.69
C TYR A 110 2.29 -12.04 -3.17
N SER A 111 2.18 -12.27 -4.47
CA SER A 111 2.72 -13.48 -5.09
C SER A 111 4.24 -13.40 -5.10
N LEU A 112 4.89 -14.45 -4.62
CA LEU A 112 6.32 -14.64 -4.73
C LEU A 112 6.66 -15.31 -6.06
N PRO A 113 7.63 -14.76 -6.80
CA PRO A 113 8.21 -15.46 -7.93
C PRO A 113 8.75 -16.85 -7.52
N GLU A 114 8.66 -17.84 -8.41
CA GLU A 114 9.07 -19.23 -8.13
C GLU A 114 10.58 -19.39 -7.89
N ASP A 115 11.34 -18.47 -8.46
CA ASP A 115 12.79 -18.35 -8.38
C ASP A 115 13.25 -17.62 -7.10
N VAL A 116 12.36 -17.20 -6.19
CA VAL A 116 12.76 -16.69 -4.87
C VAL A 116 13.05 -17.86 -3.90
N ASP A 117 14.14 -17.77 -3.14
CA ASP A 117 14.39 -18.68 -2.01
C ASP A 117 13.69 -18.15 -0.74
N PRO A 118 12.65 -18.83 -0.21
CA PRO A 118 11.93 -18.40 0.98
C PRO A 118 12.81 -18.27 2.23
N LYS A 119 13.95 -18.99 2.30
CA LYS A 119 14.87 -18.93 3.44
C LYS A 119 15.67 -17.63 3.50
N THR A 120 15.72 -16.91 2.38
CA THR A 120 16.48 -15.65 2.25
C THR A 120 15.61 -14.42 2.50
N ILE A 121 14.32 -14.61 2.79
CA ILE A 121 13.40 -13.51 3.10
C ILE A 121 13.83 -12.84 4.39
N VAL A 122 14.11 -11.54 4.29
CA VAL A 122 14.38 -10.65 5.43
C VAL A 122 13.46 -9.44 5.37
N SER A 123 13.13 -8.89 6.52
CA SER A 123 12.27 -7.70 6.61
C SER A 123 12.80 -6.70 7.60
N ALA A 124 12.55 -5.42 7.34
CA ALA A 124 12.91 -4.32 8.21
C ALA A 124 11.89 -3.19 8.05
N MET A 125 11.56 -2.52 9.15
CA MET A 125 10.71 -1.32 9.15
C MET A 125 11.50 -0.13 9.66
N ASN A 126 11.38 1.01 8.97
CA ASN A 126 12.03 2.25 9.39
C ASN A 126 11.12 3.11 10.27
N ARG A 127 11.65 4.21 10.81
CA ARG A 127 10.90 5.14 11.69
C ARG A 127 9.78 5.90 10.98
N ASN A 128 9.78 5.92 9.66
CA ASN A 128 8.76 6.59 8.86
C ASN A 128 7.59 5.63 8.52
N GLY A 129 7.58 4.42 9.08
CA GLY A 129 6.55 3.42 8.83
C GLY A 129 6.72 2.68 7.50
N ILE A 130 7.87 2.79 6.83
CA ILE A 130 8.10 2.05 5.59
C ILE A 130 8.62 0.66 5.94
N LEU A 131 7.83 -0.36 5.59
CA LEU A 131 8.20 -1.76 5.66
C LEU A 131 8.90 -2.18 4.37
N LYS A 132 10.11 -2.70 4.50
CA LYS A 132 10.89 -3.28 3.41
C LYS A 132 11.02 -4.78 3.61
N ILE A 133 10.68 -5.55 2.59
CA ILE A 133 10.87 -7.01 2.52
C ILE A 133 11.81 -7.30 1.35
N VAL A 134 12.85 -8.08 1.58
CA VAL A 134 13.89 -8.42 0.60
C VAL A 134 14.08 -9.93 0.57
N SER A 135 14.33 -10.48 -0.61
CA SER A 135 14.68 -11.89 -0.79
C SER A 135 15.62 -12.07 -1.97
N GLN A 136 16.45 -13.10 -1.93
CA GLN A 136 17.37 -13.45 -3.00
C GLN A 136 16.72 -14.47 -3.94
N LYS A 137 17.16 -14.42 -5.20
CA LYS A 137 16.81 -15.43 -6.19
C LYS A 137 17.63 -16.70 -5.97
N LYS A 138 17.04 -17.85 -6.30
CA LYS A 138 17.69 -19.15 -6.29
C LYS A 138 18.79 -19.13 -7.36
N ASP A 139 19.99 -19.55 -6.98
CA ASP A 139 21.03 -19.84 -7.96
C ASP A 139 20.54 -20.99 -8.85
N VAL A 140 20.25 -20.68 -10.12
CA VAL A 140 19.99 -21.71 -11.13
C VAL A 140 21.33 -22.35 -11.45
N PRO A 141 21.55 -23.66 -11.20
CA PRO A 141 22.78 -24.32 -11.59
C PRO A 141 22.96 -24.17 -13.11
N GLN A 142 24.05 -23.54 -13.54
CA GLN A 142 24.37 -23.53 -14.97
C GLN A 142 24.62 -24.97 -15.43
N GLU A 143 23.99 -25.38 -16.53
CA GLU A 143 24.17 -26.71 -17.10
C GLU A 143 25.66 -26.97 -17.34
N THR A 144 26.21 -28.00 -16.69
CA THR A 144 27.60 -28.41 -16.92
C THR A 144 27.61 -29.41 -18.07
N PRO A 145 28.24 -29.10 -19.22
CA PRO A 145 28.26 -30.04 -20.34
C PRO A 145 29.01 -31.31 -19.94
N ILE A 146 28.37 -32.46 -20.12
CA ILE A 146 28.98 -33.77 -19.88
C ILE A 146 29.69 -34.20 -21.18
N PRO A 147 31.04 -34.30 -21.20
CA PRO A 147 31.77 -34.72 -22.40
C PRO A 147 31.53 -36.20 -22.69
N ILE A 148 31.33 -36.53 -23.97
CA ILE A 148 31.24 -37.92 -24.44
C ILE A 148 32.66 -38.39 -24.79
N ASP A 149 33.12 -39.47 -24.14
CA ASP A 149 34.43 -40.06 -24.38
C ASP A 149 34.32 -41.20 -25.41
N PHE A 150 34.87 -41.01 -26.61
CA PHE A 150 34.84 -42.02 -27.68
C PHE A 150 36.13 -42.84 -27.66
N LYS A 151 36.06 -44.12 -27.26
CA LYS A 151 37.18 -45.05 -27.39
C LYS A 151 37.14 -45.74 -28.75
N SER A 152 37.97 -45.29 -29.68
CA SER A 152 38.20 -45.99 -30.95
C SER A 152 38.87 -47.35 -30.68
N GLN A 153 38.17 -48.44 -30.99
CA GLN A 153 38.80 -49.77 -31.06
C GLN A 153 39.51 -49.89 -32.41
N THR A 154 40.84 -49.79 -32.40
CA THR A 154 41.67 -50.10 -33.57
C THR A 154 41.80 -51.62 -33.66
N GLN A 155 41.15 -52.22 -34.66
CA GLN A 155 41.29 -53.63 -34.97
C GLN A 155 42.57 -53.83 -35.79
N THR A 156 43.50 -54.62 -35.26
CA THR A 156 44.72 -55.08 -35.95
C THR A 156 44.40 -56.28 -36.83
#